data_AF-A0A2V7UNV0-F1
#
_entry.id   AF-A0A2V7UNV0-F1
#
_cell.length_a   1.000
_cell.length_b   1.000
_cell.length_c   1.000
_cell.angle_alpha   90.00
_cell.angle_beta   90.00
_cell.angle_gamma   90.00
#
_symmetry.space_group_name_H-M   'P 1'
#
loop_
_entity.id
_entity.type
_entity.pdbx_description
1 polymer ?
#
loop_
_entity_poly.entity_id
_entity_poly.type
_entity_poly.pdbx_seq_one_letter_code
_entity_poly.pdbx_strand_id
1 'polypeptide(L)'
;MKLYEYFAAGLPVVASDLEEIRRIGSPALLARTESEWIDALRRALTGGRRDEHVAFAVQHDWSVRFADLMAFLGWADREAPPIARMQAP
;
A
#
# COMPACT_ATOMS: atom_id res chain seq x y z
N MET A 1 3.08 -6.46 2.59
CA MET A 1 1.62 -6.76 2.63
C MET A 1 1.13 -6.74 1.20
N LYS A 2 0.44 -7.78 0.74
CA LYS A 2 0.13 -8.01 -0.69
C LYS A 2 -0.60 -6.85 -1.38
N LEU A 3 -1.44 -6.12 -0.65
CA LEU A 3 -2.15 -4.94 -1.15
C LEU A 3 -1.20 -3.86 -1.71
N TYR A 4 -0.13 -3.51 -0.99
CA TYR A 4 0.82 -2.49 -1.48
C TYR A 4 1.63 -3.00 -2.67
N GLU A 5 1.97 -4.29 -2.71
CA GLU A 5 2.71 -4.90 -3.83
C GLU A 5 1.89 -4.82 -5.14
N TYR A 6 0.59 -5.13 -5.08
CA TYR A 6 -0.30 -5.01 -6.24
C TYR A 6 -0.50 -3.56 -6.66
N PHE A 7 -0.63 -2.64 -5.71
CA PHE A 7 -0.73 -1.22 -6.03
C PHE A 7 0.56 -0.65 -6.64
N ALA A 8 1.73 -1.07 -6.17
CA ALA A 8 3.02 -0.71 -6.76
C ALA A 8 3.15 -1.23 -8.21
N ALA A 9 2.58 -2.41 -8.50
CA ALA A 9 2.45 -2.93 -9.86
C ALA A 9 1.37 -2.21 -10.70
N GLY A 10 0.61 -1.29 -10.08
CA GLY A 10 -0.47 -0.54 -10.72
C GLY A 10 -1.78 -1.32 -10.87
N LEU A 11 -1.90 -2.47 -10.21
CA LEU A 11 -3.07 -3.34 -10.28
C LEU A 11 -4.15 -2.90 -9.29
N PRO A 12 -5.44 -2.93 -9.67
CA PRO A 12 -6.53 -2.76 -8.72
C PRO A 12 -6.56 -3.92 -7.73
N VAL A 13 -7.04 -3.63 -6.52
CA VAL A 13 -7.22 -4.63 -5.45
C VAL A 13 -8.68 -4.66 -5.04
N VAL A 14 -9.25 -5.86 -5.00
CA VAL A 14 -10.51 -6.14 -4.30
C VAL A 14 -10.16 -6.95 -3.05
N ALA A 15 -10.67 -6.55 -1.90
CA ALA A 15 -10.33 -7.15 -0.61
C ALA A 15 -11.58 -7.37 0.25
N SER A 16 -11.47 -8.28 1.22
CA SER A 16 -12.49 -8.45 2.25
C SER A 16 -12.68 -7.17 3.04
N ASP A 17 -13.93 -6.81 3.31
CA ASP A 17 -14.27 -5.61 4.08
C ASP A 17 -14.06 -5.81 5.58
N LEU A 18 -12.78 -5.84 5.98
CA LEU A 18 -12.31 -5.91 7.35
C LEU A 18 -11.95 -4.51 7.87
N GLU A 19 -12.11 -4.31 9.18
CA GLU A 19 -11.81 -3.04 9.84
C GLU A 19 -10.34 -2.61 9.64
N GLU A 20 -9.41 -3.57 9.70
CA GLU A 20 -7.98 -3.32 9.45
C GLU A 20 -7.73 -2.85 8.03
N ILE A 21 -8.48 -3.35 7.05
CA ILE A 21 -8.35 -2.94 5.65
C ILE A 21 -8.93 -1.53 5.45
N ARG A 22 -10.03 -1.19 6.11
CA ARG A 22 -10.59 0.16 6.09
C ARG A 22 -9.62 1.18 6.66
N ARG A 23 -8.95 0.85 7.77
CA ARG A 23 -7.99 1.73 8.44
C ARG A 23 -6.78 2.09 7.58
N ILE A 24 -6.45 1.26 6.58
CA ILE A 24 -5.39 1.59 5.62
C ILE A 24 -5.80 2.80 4.76
N GLY A 25 -7.10 3.06 4.56
CA GLY A 25 -7.56 4.18 3.73
C GLY A 25 -7.15 4.04 2.26
N SER A 26 -6.94 2.81 1.80
CA SER A 26 -6.46 2.54 0.43
C SER A 26 -7.55 2.66 -0.62
N PRO A 27 -7.19 2.81 -1.91
CA PRO A 27 -8.14 2.80 -3.02
C PRO A 27 -8.72 1.40 -3.35
N ALA A 28 -8.49 0.39 -2.50
CA ALA A 28 -9.03 -0.96 -2.68
C ALA A 28 -10.56 -0.95 -2.65
N LEU A 29 -11.17 -1.78 -3.50
CA LEU A 29 -12.61 -2.05 -3.44
C LEU A 29 -12.85 -3.09 -2.35
N LEU A 30 -13.81 -2.83 -1.46
CA LEU A 30 -14.13 -3.71 -0.35
C LEU A 30 -15.42 -4.47 -0.62
N ALA A 31 -15.44 -5.76 -0.29
CA ALA A 31 -16.60 -6.63 -0.45
C ALA A 31 -16.78 -7.55 0.76
N ARG A 32 -18.03 -7.81 1.14
CA ARG A 32 -18.46 -8.76 2.16
C ARG A 32 -19.23 -9.93 1.60
N THR A 33 -20.09 -9.66 0.63
CA THR A 33 -20.99 -10.66 0.05
C THR A 33 -20.52 -11.10 -1.33
N GLU A 34 -20.97 -12.27 -1.77
CA GLU A 34 -20.63 -12.81 -3.10
C GLU A 34 -20.99 -11.83 -4.23
N SER A 35 -22.17 -11.21 -4.18
CA SER A 35 -22.58 -10.22 -5.17
C SER A 35 -21.68 -8.98 -5.18
N GLU A 36 -21.30 -8.49 -4.00
CA GLU A 36 -20.35 -7.36 -3.89
C GLU A 36 -18.98 -7.72 -4.47
N TRP A 37 -18.50 -8.94 -4.26
CA TRP A 37 -17.24 -9.42 -4.84
C TRP A 37 -17.29 -9.42 -6.36
N ILE A 38 -18.35 -9.98 -6.95
CA ILE A 38 -18.53 -10.04 -8.40
C ILE A 38 -18.55 -8.63 -8.99
N ASP A 39 -19.32 -7.71 -8.39
CA ASP A 39 -19.44 -6.34 -8.88
C ASP A 39 -18.14 -5.55 -8.71
N ALA A 40 -17.43 -5.71 -7.58
CA ALA A 40 -16.14 -5.09 -7.36
C ALA A 40 -15.08 -5.59 -8.36
N LEU A 41 -15.06 -6.89 -8.67
CA LEU A 41 -14.16 -7.45 -9.69
C LEU A 41 -14.46 -6.90 -11.09
N ARG A 42 -15.74 -6.80 -11.47
CA ARG A 42 -16.13 -6.17 -12.75
C ARG A 42 -15.68 -4.72 -12.84
N ARG A 43 -15.85 -3.95 -11.76
CA ARG A 43 -15.37 -2.56 -11.67
C ARG A 43 -13.85 -2.47 -11.73
N ALA A 44 -13.13 -3.36 -11.05
CA ALA A 44 -11.68 -3.40 -11.07
C ALA A 44 -11.12 -3.67 -12.48
N LEU A 45 -11.76 -4.56 -13.25
CA LEU A 45 -11.33 -4.90 -14.61
C LEU A 45 -11.60 -3.79 -15.64
N THR A 46 -12.54 -2.89 -15.37
CA THR A 46 -12.96 -1.82 -16.30
C THR A 46 -12.43 -0.44 -15.93
N GLY A 47 -12.07 -0.22 -14.66
CA GLY A 47 -11.59 1.06 -14.14
C GLY A 47 -10.07 1.17 -14.16
N GLY A 48 -9.52 1.84 -15.18
CA GLY A 48 -8.09 2.18 -15.24
C GLY A 48 -7.72 3.25 -14.19
N ARG A 49 -7.30 2.83 -13.00
CA ARG A 49 -6.84 3.71 -11.91
C ARG A 49 -5.38 3.47 -11.52
N ARG A 50 -4.55 3.11 -12.51
CA ARG A 50 -3.15 2.69 -12.32
C ARG A 50 -2.35 3.72 -11.51
N ASP A 51 -2.45 4.99 -11.90
CA ASP A 51 -1.63 6.05 -11.29
C ASP A 51 -2.03 6.33 -9.83
N GLU A 52 -3.33 6.23 -9.51
CA GLU A 52 -3.83 6.32 -8.13
C GLU A 52 -3.26 5.20 -7.27
N HIS A 53 -3.26 3.96 -7.78
CA HIS A 53 -2.69 2.82 -7.08
C HIS A 53 -1.19 2.99 -6.81
N VAL A 54 -0.42 3.35 -7.83
CA VAL A 54 1.04 3.53 -7.71
C VAL A 54 1.34 4.66 -6.72
N ALA A 55 0.64 5.79 -6.81
CA ALA A 55 0.81 6.93 -5.91
C ALA A 55 0.52 6.55 -4.45
N PHE A 56 -0.50 5.71 -4.20
CA PHE A 56 -0.80 5.21 -2.87
C PHE A 56 0.31 4.29 -2.34
N ALA A 57 0.82 3.38 -3.16
CA ALA A 57 1.87 2.45 -2.76
C ALA A 57 3.18 3.16 -2.36
N VAL A 58 3.57 4.19 -3.12
CA VAL A 58 4.80 4.97 -2.86
C VAL A 58 4.79 5.63 -1.47
N GLN A 59 3.64 6.12 -1.01
CA GLN A 59 3.50 6.72 0.33
C GLN A 59 3.71 5.72 1.46
N HIS A 60 3.62 4.42 1.17
CA HIS A 60 3.75 3.35 2.14
C HIS A 60 5.03 2.52 1.95
N ASP A 61 5.97 3.02 1.16
CA ASP A 61 7.28 2.42 0.98
C ASP A 61 8.06 2.28 2.31
N TRP A 62 8.91 1.27 2.39
CA TRP A 62 9.67 0.99 3.60
C TRP A 62 10.68 2.07 3.93
N SER A 63 11.30 2.72 2.94
CA SER A 63 12.23 3.82 3.20
C SER A 63 11.53 4.99 3.89
N VAL A 64 10.29 5.30 3.50
CA VAL A 64 9.47 6.34 4.14
C VAL A 64 9.12 5.94 5.56
N ARG A 65 8.52 4.76 5.76
CA ARG A 65 8.13 4.28 7.10
C ARG A 65 9.32 4.17 8.04
N PHE A 66 10.47 3.75 7.52
CA PHE A 66 11.70 3.68 8.28
C PHE A 66 12.17 5.08 8.68
N ALA A 67 12.19 6.04 7.75
CA ALA A 67 12.54 7.43 8.06
C ALA A 67 11.62 8.01 9.14
N ASP A 68 10.30 7.80 9.04
CA ASP A 68 9.31 8.25 10.03
C ASP A 68 9.57 7.63 11.41
N LEU A 69 9.83 6.32 11.46
CA LEU A 69 10.15 5.62 12.70
C LEU A 69 11.44 6.17 13.32
N MET A 70 12.48 6.37 12.51
CA MET A 70 13.76 6.88 12.99
C MET A 70 13.65 8.32 13.50
N ALA A 71 12.84 9.15 12.84
CA ALA A 71 12.52 10.50 13.29
C ALA A 71 11.75 10.46 14.62
N PHE A 72 10.74 9.60 14.74
CA PHE A 72 9.98 9.40 15.98
C PHE A 72 10.87 8.95 17.15
N LEU A 73 11.85 8.09 16.89
CA LEU A 73 12.82 7.62 17.89
C LEU A 73 13.94 8.63 18.19
N GLY A 74 13.96 9.79 17.52
CA GLY A 74 14.99 10.81 17.72
C GLY A 74 16.38 10.40 17.21
N TRP A 75 16.45 9.51 16.22
CA TRP A 75 17.71 8.98 15.69
C TRP A 75 18.39 9.90 14.66
N ALA A 76 17.90 11.11 14.42
CA ALA A 76 18.37 11.98 13.33
C ALA A 76 19.89 12.30 13.35
N ASP A 77 20.58 12.15 14.49
CA ASP A 77 21.98 12.55 14.69
C ASP A 77 22.98 11.40 14.94
N ARG A 78 22.61 10.12 14.73
CA ARG A 78 23.54 8.99 14.85
C ARG A 78 23.77 8.34 13.48
N GLU A 79 25.03 7.99 13.19
CA GLU A 79 25.47 7.35 11.94
C GLU A 79 24.42 6.35 11.40
N ALA A 80 24.16 6.44 10.09
CA ALA A 80 23.12 5.66 9.45
C ALA A 80 23.30 4.16 9.72
N PRO A 81 22.24 3.44 10.14
CA PRO A 81 22.35 2.02 10.41
C PRO A 81 22.73 1.24 9.15
N PRO A 82 23.52 0.16 9.27
CA PRO A 82 24.15 -0.54 8.15
C PRO A 82 23.17 -1.12 7.11
N ILE A 83 21.89 -1.23 7.45
CA ILE A 83 20.82 -1.77 6.60
C ILE A 83 20.50 -0.84 5.40
N ALA A 84 20.82 0.45 5.49
CA ALA A 84 20.61 1.42 4.40
C ALA A 84 21.46 1.14 3.14
N ARG A 85 22.47 0.25 3.22
CA ARG A 85 23.36 -0.08 2.10
C ARG A 85 22.87 -1.24 1.21
N MET A 86 21.75 -1.87 1.52
CA MET A 86 21.34 -3.13 0.85
C MET A 86 20.18 -2.99 -0.15
N GLN A 87 19.64 -1.78 -0.37
CA GLN A 87 18.56 -1.52 -1.33
C GLN A 87 18.77 -0.20 -2.10
N ALA A 88 19.93 -0.04 -2.72
CA ALA A 88 20.05 0.80 -3.91
C ALA A 88 20.02 -0.13 -5.14
N PRO A 89 19.43 0.29 -6.27
CA PRO A 89 19.12 -0.57 -7.42
C PRO A 89 20.35 -1.28 -8.01
#